data_AF-A0A2B4R981-F1
#
_entry.id   AF-A0A2B4R981-F1
#
_cell.length_a   1.000
_cell.length_b   1.000
_cell.length_c   1.000
_cell.angle_alpha   90.00
_cell.angle_beta   90.00
_cell.angle_gamma   90.00
#
_symmetry.space_group_name_H-M   'P 1'
#
loop_
_entity.id
_entity.type
_entity.pdbx_description
1 polymer ?
#
loop_
_entity_poly.entity_id
_entity_poly.type
_entity_poly.pdbx_seq_one_letter_code
_entity_poly.pdbx_strand_id
1 'polypeptide(L)'
;MKSFIVIASFFLAYCDITASLKGWILIARFSNSDSKNWMRNDGNWWYDQQAAIGTTNNPSENNDVISPAFWSLSGREIKITRSDDPSHTLLLQTTGSCLGGQTFRSKITSYGDFRNGKVGASDRCLGNCTVQYGGQHKSTDGFQQAEYSGNVESADKIGFCCDWGSGDGSVMMIGGGGKSCKRADHGIGITETNAASFLDNGSSETEYDFGYNANTGNAPSQSYSLNLWIR
;
A
#
# COMPACT_ATOMS: atom_id res chain seq x y z
N MET A 1 11.88 -45.99 1.01
CA MET A 1 12.40 -44.63 0.80
C MET A 1 11.23 -43.70 0.51
N LYS A 2 10.95 -42.73 1.38
CA LYS A 2 9.98 -41.66 1.07
C LYS A 2 10.76 -40.56 0.37
N SER A 3 10.60 -40.46 -0.95
CA SER A 3 11.13 -39.35 -1.72
C SER A 3 10.25 -38.13 -1.46
N PHE A 4 10.85 -37.03 -1.01
CA PHE A 4 10.20 -35.73 -0.96
C PHE A 4 10.75 -34.88 -2.10
N ILE A 5 9.86 -34.35 -2.95
CA ILE A 5 10.19 -33.34 -3.93
C ILE A 5 10.15 -32.00 -3.18
N VAL A 6 11.31 -31.35 -3.02
CA VAL A 6 11.36 -29.95 -2.58
C VAL A 6 11.33 -29.09 -3.84
N ILE A 7 10.20 -28.42 -4.09
CA ILE A 7 10.13 -27.36 -5.10
C ILE A 7 10.66 -26.09 -4.43
N ALA A 8 11.91 -25.73 -4.68
CA ALA A 8 12.42 -24.41 -4.34
C ALA A 8 11.92 -23.43 -5.41
N SER A 9 10.97 -22.55 -5.05
CA SER A 9 10.56 -21.46 -5.92
C SER A 9 11.60 -20.35 -5.83
N PHE A 10 12.33 -20.11 -6.92
CA PHE A 10 13.23 -18.98 -7.06
C PHE A 10 12.50 -17.87 -7.84
N PHE A 11 12.51 -16.66 -7.31
CA PHE A 11 12.00 -15.49 -8.00
C PHE A 11 13.05 -14.38 -7.96
N LEU A 12 12.98 -13.49 -8.95
CA LEU A 12 13.82 -12.32 -9.02
C LEU A 12 13.13 -11.16 -8.28
N ALA A 13 13.85 -10.50 -7.37
CA ALA A 13 13.39 -9.30 -6.70
C ALA A 13 14.57 -8.35 -6.46
N TYR A 14 14.31 -7.04 -6.48
CA TYR A 14 15.30 -6.05 -6.10
C TYR A 14 15.51 -6.04 -4.57
N CYS A 15 16.77 -5.99 -4.15
CA CYS A 15 17.15 -5.89 -2.75
C CYS A 15 18.00 -4.61 -2.55
N ASP A 16 17.48 -3.71 -1.72
CA ASP A 16 18.20 -2.51 -1.30
C ASP A 16 18.98 -2.81 -0.01
N ILE A 17 20.29 -2.95 -0.13
CA ILE A 17 21.20 -3.20 1.00
C ILE A 17 21.69 -1.85 1.52
N THR A 18 21.18 -1.46 2.69
CA THR A 18 21.60 -0.21 3.34
C THR A 18 23.00 -0.32 3.92
N ALA A 19 23.62 0.82 4.24
CA ALA A 19 24.92 0.88 4.94
C ALA A 19 24.94 0.11 6.29
N SER A 20 23.75 -0.12 6.89
CA SER A 20 23.60 -0.92 8.11
C SER A 20 23.57 -2.44 7.89
N LEU A 21 23.81 -2.90 6.65
CA LEU A 21 23.68 -4.30 6.19
C LEU A 21 22.28 -4.90 6.38
N LYS A 22 21.28 -4.08 6.68
CA LYS A 22 19.86 -4.47 6.63
C LYS A 22 19.39 -4.35 5.19
N GLY A 23 18.92 -5.46 4.64
CA GLY A 23 18.35 -5.55 3.30
C GLY A 23 16.85 -5.31 3.31
N TRP A 24 16.36 -4.55 2.33
CA TRP A 24 14.95 -4.34 2.05
C TRP A 24 14.60 -4.95 0.71
N ILE A 25 13.52 -5.73 0.65
CA ILE A 25 13.10 -6.41 -0.57
C ILE A 25 11.90 -5.67 -1.16
N LEU A 26 11.97 -5.33 -2.44
CA LEU A 26 10.86 -4.73 -3.17
C LEU A 26 9.75 -5.77 -3.35
N ILE A 27 8.55 -5.46 -2.83
CA ILE A 27 7.40 -6.36 -2.92
C ILE A 27 6.29 -5.84 -3.83
N ALA A 28 6.16 -4.53 -3.95
CA ALA A 28 5.12 -3.89 -4.74
C ALA A 28 5.53 -2.48 -5.20
N ARG A 29 4.91 -2.01 -6.29
CA ARG A 29 4.93 -0.62 -6.73
C ARG A 29 3.52 -0.20 -7.15
N PHE A 30 3.11 0.98 -6.72
CA PHE A 30 1.79 1.58 -6.97
C PHE A 30 1.95 2.79 -7.88
N SER A 31 1.37 2.74 -9.07
CA SER A 31 1.52 3.73 -10.13
C SER A 31 0.16 4.22 -10.60
N ASN A 32 0.00 5.53 -10.71
CA ASN A 32 -1.21 6.12 -11.31
C ASN A 32 -1.04 6.41 -12.82
N SER A 33 0.12 6.11 -13.42
CA SER A 33 0.37 6.37 -14.85
C SER A 33 -0.06 5.25 -15.78
N ASP A 34 -0.38 4.08 -15.24
CA ASP A 34 -0.83 2.90 -15.97
C ASP A 34 -2.27 2.52 -15.58
N SER A 35 -2.65 1.27 -15.84
CA SER A 35 -3.98 0.78 -15.47
C SER A 35 -4.09 0.64 -13.96
N LYS A 36 -5.27 0.89 -13.37
CA LYS A 36 -5.54 0.76 -11.93
C LYS A 36 -5.49 -0.70 -11.47
N ASN A 37 -4.31 -1.31 -11.40
CA ASN A 37 -4.22 -2.75 -11.10
C ASN A 37 -4.41 -3.04 -9.61
N TRP A 38 -3.97 -2.11 -8.75
CA TRP A 38 -4.19 -2.24 -7.31
C TRP A 38 -5.62 -1.94 -6.91
N MET A 39 -6.30 -1.08 -7.66
CA MET A 39 -7.73 -0.80 -7.49
C MET A 39 -8.61 -1.53 -8.51
N ARG A 40 -8.27 -2.78 -8.85
CA ARG A 40 -9.18 -3.61 -9.64
C ARG A 40 -10.42 -3.98 -8.83
N ASN A 41 -11.59 -3.98 -9.46
CA ASN A 41 -12.87 -4.34 -8.82
C ASN A 41 -12.90 -5.74 -8.16
N ASP A 42 -12.11 -6.67 -8.68
CA ASP A 42 -11.96 -8.01 -8.12
C ASP A 42 -10.94 -8.09 -6.96
N GLY A 43 -10.23 -7.00 -6.66
CA GLY A 43 -9.14 -6.91 -5.69
C GLY A 43 -7.99 -7.89 -5.93
N ASN A 44 -7.86 -8.47 -7.13
CA ASN A 44 -7.05 -9.65 -7.37
C ASN A 44 -5.58 -9.51 -6.92
N TRP A 45 -4.98 -8.34 -7.09
CA TRP A 45 -3.57 -8.10 -6.75
C TRP A 45 -3.31 -8.22 -5.25
N TRP A 46 -4.23 -7.72 -4.42
CA TRP A 46 -4.15 -7.83 -2.96
C TRP A 46 -4.35 -9.29 -2.50
N TYR A 47 -5.31 -10.01 -3.07
CA TYR A 47 -5.80 -11.28 -2.51
C TYR A 47 -5.25 -12.54 -3.19
N ASP A 48 -5.22 -12.61 -4.52
CA ASP A 48 -5.06 -13.89 -5.23
C ASP A 48 -3.92 -13.91 -6.27
N GLN A 49 -3.33 -12.77 -6.63
CA GLN A 49 -2.30 -12.72 -7.66
C GLN A 49 -1.10 -13.64 -7.33
N GLN A 50 -0.82 -14.61 -8.19
CA GLN A 50 0.22 -15.64 -7.95
C GLN A 50 1.38 -15.59 -8.94
N ALA A 51 1.36 -14.66 -9.88
CA ALA A 51 2.45 -14.42 -10.82
C ALA A 51 3.07 -13.04 -10.58
N ALA A 52 4.37 -12.92 -10.81
CA ALA A 52 5.02 -11.62 -10.85
C ALA A 52 4.41 -10.78 -11.99
N ILE A 53 4.16 -9.49 -11.75
CA ILE A 53 3.78 -8.53 -12.79
C ILE A 53 4.72 -7.33 -12.69
N GLY A 54 5.13 -6.81 -13.85
CA GLY A 54 6.06 -5.71 -13.97
C GLY A 54 7.53 -6.09 -13.70
N THR A 55 8.41 -5.10 -13.75
CA THR A 55 9.86 -5.27 -13.58
C THR A 55 10.24 -5.32 -12.10
N THR A 56 10.28 -6.51 -11.52
CA THR A 56 10.51 -6.73 -10.07
C THR A 56 11.95 -6.46 -9.60
N ASN A 57 12.89 -6.30 -10.52
CA ASN A 57 14.31 -6.07 -10.26
C ASN A 57 14.78 -4.65 -10.56
N ASN A 58 13.87 -3.73 -10.85
CA ASN A 58 14.19 -2.33 -11.11
C ASN A 58 13.22 -1.44 -10.32
N PRO A 59 13.65 -0.73 -9.27
CA PRO A 59 12.78 0.11 -8.45
C PRO A 59 12.38 1.44 -9.12
N SER A 60 12.99 1.81 -10.25
CA SER A 60 12.89 3.16 -10.81
C SER A 60 11.81 3.37 -11.87
N GLU A 61 11.14 2.32 -12.32
CA GLU A 61 10.09 2.45 -13.34
C GLU A 61 8.78 2.98 -12.76
N ASN A 62 8.07 3.78 -13.54
CA ASN A 62 6.76 4.31 -13.16
C ASN A 62 5.60 3.45 -13.71
N ASN A 63 5.55 2.19 -13.29
CA ASN A 63 4.49 1.24 -13.61
C ASN A 63 4.24 0.34 -12.40
N ASP A 64 3.06 -0.23 -12.31
CA ASP A 64 2.72 -1.19 -11.29
C ASP A 64 3.62 -2.42 -11.31
N VAL A 65 3.98 -2.87 -10.11
CA VAL A 65 4.78 -4.08 -9.92
C VAL A 65 4.21 -4.87 -8.76
N ILE A 66 4.04 -6.18 -8.92
CA ILE A 66 3.85 -7.09 -7.79
C ILE A 66 4.87 -8.21 -7.87
N SER A 67 5.71 -8.31 -6.86
CA SER A 67 6.76 -9.32 -6.75
C SER A 67 6.25 -10.56 -6.01
N PRO A 68 6.71 -11.78 -6.34
CA PRO A 68 6.34 -12.97 -5.57
C PRO A 68 6.70 -12.88 -4.08
N ALA A 69 7.66 -12.02 -3.72
CA ALA A 69 7.97 -11.71 -2.33
C ALA A 69 6.75 -11.22 -1.52
N PHE A 70 5.78 -10.57 -2.17
CA PHE A 70 4.55 -10.06 -1.55
C PHE A 70 3.75 -11.14 -0.81
N TRP A 71 3.74 -12.38 -1.32
CA TRP A 71 3.00 -13.52 -0.75
C TRP A 71 3.88 -14.70 -0.34
N SER A 72 5.20 -14.64 -0.56
CA SER A 72 6.12 -15.74 -0.23
C SER A 72 7.13 -15.41 0.85
N LEU A 73 7.49 -14.13 1.03
CA LEU A 73 8.45 -13.72 2.06
C LEU A 73 7.74 -13.12 3.25
N SER A 74 8.10 -13.63 4.42
CA SER A 74 7.69 -13.05 5.69
C SER A 74 8.61 -11.89 6.04
N GLY A 75 8.02 -10.82 6.56
CA GLY A 75 8.75 -9.65 7.05
C GLY A 75 8.29 -9.25 8.45
N ARG A 76 8.98 -8.28 9.02
CA ARG A 76 8.63 -7.62 10.28
C ARG A 76 8.23 -6.17 10.04
N GLU A 77 8.85 -5.49 9.09
CA GLU A 77 8.62 -4.06 8.88
C GLU A 77 8.46 -3.74 7.41
N ILE A 78 7.79 -2.63 7.13
CA ILE A 78 7.64 -2.04 5.81
C ILE A 78 8.35 -0.69 5.72
N LYS A 79 8.79 -0.33 4.51
CA LYS A 79 9.08 1.06 4.15
C LYS A 79 8.43 1.43 2.82
N ILE A 80 8.26 2.73 2.61
CA ILE A 80 7.79 3.32 1.35
C ILE A 80 8.84 4.30 0.85
N THR A 81 9.11 4.25 -0.46
CA THR A 81 9.99 5.19 -1.17
C THR A 81 9.35 5.58 -2.50
N ARG A 82 9.88 6.60 -3.19
CA ARG A 82 9.49 6.90 -4.57
C ARG A 82 10.32 6.12 -5.57
N SER A 83 9.79 5.91 -6.77
CA SER A 83 10.50 5.30 -7.89
C SER A 83 11.49 6.27 -8.56
N ASP A 84 11.19 7.56 -8.58
CA ASP A 84 12.04 8.59 -9.19
C ASP A 84 13.16 9.12 -8.28
N ASP A 85 13.31 8.56 -7.08
CA ASP A 85 14.45 8.81 -6.20
C ASP A 85 15.44 7.63 -6.23
N PRO A 86 16.58 7.76 -6.93
CA PRO A 86 17.58 6.68 -7.03
C PRO A 86 18.28 6.37 -5.70
N SER A 87 18.17 7.25 -4.71
CA SER A 87 18.72 7.01 -3.36
C SER A 87 17.77 6.18 -2.49
N HIS A 88 16.55 5.91 -2.98
CA HIS A 88 15.48 5.25 -2.22
C HIS A 88 15.28 5.90 -0.84
N THR A 89 15.30 7.23 -0.78
CA THR A 89 15.13 7.97 0.47
C THR A 89 13.82 7.56 1.10
N LEU A 90 13.89 7.23 2.40
CA LEU A 90 12.74 6.81 3.17
C LEU A 90 11.68 7.93 3.19
N LEU A 91 10.47 7.63 2.71
CA LEU A 91 9.30 8.47 2.98
C LEU A 91 8.65 8.08 4.30
N LEU A 92 8.52 6.78 4.52
CA LEU A 92 7.95 6.17 5.72
C LEU A 92 8.61 4.83 6.01
N GLN A 93 8.82 4.52 7.29
CA GLN A 93 9.14 3.18 7.79
C GLN A 93 8.24 2.83 8.96
N THR A 94 7.74 1.60 9.04
CA THR A 94 7.13 1.11 10.29
C THR A 94 8.19 0.73 11.32
N THR A 95 7.77 0.72 12.59
CA THR A 95 8.54 0.22 13.73
C THR A 95 7.74 -0.85 14.48
N GLY A 96 8.37 -1.57 15.41
CA GLY A 96 7.65 -2.45 16.34
C GLY A 96 7.11 -3.74 15.72
N SER A 97 7.75 -4.27 14.67
CA SER A 97 7.37 -5.54 14.02
C SER A 97 5.94 -5.54 13.44
N CYS A 98 5.58 -4.48 12.72
CA CYS A 98 4.30 -4.27 12.05
C CYS A 98 3.68 -5.50 11.36
N LEU A 99 4.49 -6.25 10.59
CA LEU A 99 4.03 -7.45 9.87
C LEU A 99 3.92 -8.69 10.75
N GLY A 100 4.49 -8.67 11.97
CA GLY A 100 4.41 -9.78 12.92
C GLY A 100 5.08 -11.07 12.46
N GLY A 101 6.00 -11.02 11.48
CA GLY A 101 6.58 -12.21 10.87
C GLY A 101 5.68 -12.88 9.83
N GLN A 102 4.65 -12.18 9.34
CA GLN A 102 3.79 -12.65 8.26
C GLN A 102 4.29 -12.16 6.91
N THR A 103 3.80 -12.78 5.83
CA THR A 103 3.89 -12.17 4.49
C THR A 103 3.03 -10.93 4.43
N PHE A 104 3.34 -10.02 3.50
CA PHE A 104 2.54 -8.81 3.35
C PHE A 104 1.09 -9.14 2.95
N ARG A 105 0.89 -10.10 2.03
CA ARG A 105 -0.46 -10.59 1.70
C ARG A 105 -1.19 -11.11 2.93
N SER A 106 -0.57 -11.99 3.72
CA SER A 106 -1.19 -12.54 4.93
C SER A 106 -1.59 -11.44 5.91
N LYS A 107 -0.79 -10.38 6.04
CA LYS A 107 -1.14 -9.22 6.87
C LYS A 107 -2.40 -8.53 6.37
N ILE A 108 -2.48 -8.21 5.08
CA ILE A 108 -3.66 -7.53 4.50
C ILE A 108 -4.92 -8.41 4.60
N THR A 109 -4.84 -9.67 4.19
CA THR A 109 -6.00 -10.57 4.18
C THR A 109 -6.45 -11.00 5.58
N SER A 110 -5.61 -10.84 6.60
CA SER A 110 -6.00 -11.11 8.00
C SER A 110 -7.10 -10.18 8.53
N TYR A 111 -7.29 -9.01 7.91
CA TYR A 111 -8.33 -8.06 8.32
C TYR A 111 -9.70 -8.37 7.72
N GLY A 112 -9.75 -9.18 6.67
CA GLY A 112 -10.98 -9.56 6.00
C GLY A 112 -10.82 -9.63 4.48
N ASP A 113 -11.97 -9.81 3.83
CA ASP A 113 -12.12 -9.81 2.38
C ASP A 113 -13.09 -8.69 2.00
N PHE A 114 -12.61 -7.74 1.19
CA PHE A 114 -13.30 -6.50 0.79
C PHE A 114 -13.55 -6.42 -0.72
N ARG A 115 -13.39 -7.55 -1.42
CA ARG A 115 -13.68 -7.66 -2.85
C ARG A 115 -15.18 -7.57 -3.12
N ASN A 116 -15.54 -7.30 -4.38
CA ASN A 116 -16.92 -7.35 -4.86
C ASN A 116 -17.87 -6.39 -4.10
N GLY A 117 -17.40 -5.19 -3.79
CA GLY A 117 -18.21 -4.14 -3.15
C GLY A 117 -18.43 -4.31 -1.64
N LYS A 118 -17.72 -5.24 -0.99
CA LYS A 118 -17.80 -5.40 0.47
C LYS A 118 -16.97 -4.33 1.18
N VAL A 119 -17.62 -3.60 2.10
CA VAL A 119 -16.99 -2.51 2.86
C VAL A 119 -15.94 -3.03 3.84
N GLY A 120 -14.77 -2.39 3.81
CA GLY A 120 -13.60 -2.58 4.68
C GLY A 120 -13.90 -2.59 6.17
N ALA A 121 -14.22 -1.40 6.66
CA ALA A 121 -14.46 -1.11 8.06
C ALA A 121 -15.67 -0.17 8.20
N SER A 122 -15.84 0.42 9.38
CA SER A 122 -16.83 1.49 9.60
C SER A 122 -16.22 2.51 10.55
N ASP A 123 -15.87 3.68 10.01
CA ASP A 123 -15.25 4.80 10.75
C ASP A 123 -13.99 4.43 11.56
N ARG A 124 -13.15 3.54 11.02
CA ARG A 124 -11.92 3.05 11.68
C ARG A 124 -10.96 2.39 10.69
N CYS A 125 -9.73 2.19 11.13
CA CYS A 125 -8.80 1.21 10.56
C CYS A 125 -8.92 -0.14 11.28
N LEU A 126 -8.76 -1.26 10.57
CA LEU A 126 -8.82 -2.61 11.15
C LEU A 126 -7.51 -3.05 11.81
N GLY A 127 -6.42 -2.39 11.46
CA GLY A 127 -5.16 -2.48 12.19
C GLY A 127 -4.27 -1.31 11.84
N ASN A 128 -3.17 -1.15 12.58
CA ASN A 128 -2.21 -0.09 12.31
C ASN A 128 -0.81 -0.45 12.81
N CYS A 129 0.15 0.38 12.41
CA CYS A 129 1.53 0.33 12.87
C CYS A 129 2.06 1.73 13.09
N THR A 130 2.93 1.89 14.10
CA THR A 130 3.67 3.15 14.30
C THR A 130 4.71 3.33 13.19
N VAL A 131 4.81 4.56 12.69
CA VAL A 131 5.74 4.92 11.60
C VAL A 131 6.70 6.03 11.98
N GLN A 132 7.80 6.09 11.23
CA GLN A 132 8.73 7.20 11.18
C GLN A 132 8.75 7.74 9.76
N TYR A 133 8.51 9.03 9.61
CA TYR A 133 8.60 9.72 8.33
C TYR A 133 10.01 10.22 8.05
N GLY A 134 10.32 10.38 6.77
CA GLY A 134 11.60 10.92 6.30
C GLY A 134 11.47 11.62 4.95
N GLY A 135 12.61 12.06 4.42
CA GLY A 135 12.71 12.56 3.05
C GLY A 135 11.67 13.62 2.70
N GLN A 136 11.09 13.49 1.51
CA GLN A 136 10.13 14.43 0.92
C GLN A 136 8.67 13.98 1.10
N HIS A 137 8.34 13.31 2.21
CA HIS A 137 6.97 12.81 2.45
C HIS A 137 5.93 13.93 2.34
N LYS A 138 6.22 15.14 2.85
CA LYS A 138 5.28 16.28 2.81
C LYS A 138 4.88 16.73 1.40
N SER A 139 5.72 16.48 0.40
CA SER A 139 5.46 16.82 -1.00
C SER A 139 5.12 15.58 -1.84
N THR A 140 4.77 14.47 -1.20
CA THR A 140 4.40 13.22 -1.86
C THR A 140 2.90 12.98 -1.69
N ASP A 141 2.22 12.65 -2.79
CA ASP A 141 0.80 12.32 -2.75
C ASP A 141 0.56 11.04 -1.97
N GLY A 142 -0.49 11.03 -1.16
CA GLY A 142 -0.76 10.01 -0.15
C GLY A 142 -0.35 10.39 1.26
N PHE A 143 0.50 11.41 1.44
CA PHE A 143 1.05 11.81 2.74
C PHE A 143 0.46 13.11 3.29
N GLN A 144 -0.60 13.63 2.67
CA GLN A 144 -1.25 14.90 3.04
C GLN A 144 -1.66 14.95 4.51
N GLN A 145 -1.99 13.80 5.12
CA GLN A 145 -2.45 13.71 6.50
C GLN A 145 -1.37 13.24 7.49
N ALA A 146 -0.11 13.13 7.06
CA ALA A 146 1.01 12.63 7.88
C ALA A 146 1.30 13.47 9.15
N GLU A 147 0.83 14.72 9.21
CA GLU A 147 1.04 15.63 10.36
C GLU A 147 -0.24 15.89 11.17
N TYR A 148 -1.35 15.24 10.82
CA TYR A 148 -2.64 15.44 11.46
C TYR A 148 -3.06 14.20 12.23
N SER A 149 -3.72 14.38 13.36
CA SER A 149 -4.30 13.27 14.13
C SER A 149 -5.80 13.44 14.21
N GLY A 150 -6.52 12.36 13.95
CA GLY A 150 -7.96 12.34 13.96
C GLY A 150 -8.49 11.15 14.74
N ASN A 151 -9.79 10.94 14.65
CA ASN A 151 -10.49 9.92 15.43
C ASN A 151 -10.48 8.53 14.79
N VAL A 152 -10.12 8.41 13.50
CA VAL A 152 -9.94 7.11 12.82
C VAL A 152 -8.50 6.64 12.97
N GLU A 153 -7.54 7.55 12.86
CA GLU A 153 -6.11 7.25 12.95
C GLU A 153 -5.29 8.51 13.31
N SER A 154 -4.05 8.32 13.75
CA SER A 154 -3.13 9.38 14.19
C SER A 154 -1.98 9.65 13.19
N ALA A 155 -1.36 10.82 13.31
CA ALA A 155 -0.29 11.29 12.41
C ALA A 155 0.86 10.28 12.25
N ASP A 156 1.28 9.65 13.35
CA ASP A 156 2.43 8.73 13.42
C ASP A 156 2.08 7.28 13.08
N LYS A 157 1.04 7.07 12.28
CA LYS A 157 0.51 5.74 11.98
C LYS A 157 0.38 5.48 10.48
N ILE A 158 0.50 4.20 10.15
CA ILE A 158 -0.08 3.65 8.93
C ILE A 158 -1.20 2.70 9.35
N GLY A 159 -2.42 3.01 8.91
CA GLY A 159 -3.61 2.20 9.12
C GLY A 159 -3.83 1.21 7.97
N PHE A 160 -4.52 0.10 8.24
CA PHE A 160 -4.85 -0.92 7.25
C PHE A 160 -6.36 -1.10 7.15
N CYS A 161 -6.85 -1.15 5.90
CA CYS A 161 -8.25 -1.34 5.56
C CYS A 161 -9.14 -0.34 6.34
N CYS A 162 -8.87 0.94 6.10
CA CYS A 162 -9.52 2.05 6.77
C CYS A 162 -10.76 2.49 6.01
N ASP A 163 -11.77 2.92 6.75
CA ASP A 163 -13.03 3.44 6.23
C ASP A 163 -13.46 4.68 7.03
N TRP A 164 -14.12 5.61 6.35
CA TRP A 164 -14.82 6.72 6.96
C TRP A 164 -16.14 7.01 6.24
N GLY A 165 -17.20 7.11 7.03
CA GLY A 165 -18.54 7.48 6.58
C GLY A 165 -19.13 6.44 5.62
N SER A 166 -19.43 6.90 4.41
CA SER A 166 -20.17 6.13 3.40
C SER A 166 -19.44 6.08 2.07
N GLY A 167 -18.12 6.16 2.04
CA GLY A 167 -17.40 6.38 0.78
C GLY A 167 -15.89 6.23 0.86
N ASP A 168 -15.31 6.80 1.89
CA ASP A 168 -13.87 7.07 1.90
C ASP A 168 -13.12 5.88 2.47
N GLY A 169 -12.17 5.36 1.71
CA GLY A 169 -11.43 4.20 2.12
C GLY A 169 -10.02 4.13 1.59
N SER A 170 -9.20 3.37 2.29
CA SER A 170 -7.84 3.05 1.87
C SER A 170 -7.41 1.67 2.35
N VAL A 171 -6.67 0.95 1.50
CA VAL A 171 -6.03 -0.30 1.89
C VAL A 171 -4.91 -0.03 2.90
N MET A 172 -4.14 1.04 2.67
CA MET A 172 -3.13 1.52 3.62
C MET A 172 -3.25 3.04 3.78
N MET A 173 -3.79 3.49 4.91
CA MET A 173 -3.96 4.91 5.22
C MET A 173 -2.71 5.48 5.87
N ILE A 174 -2.19 6.60 5.37
CA ILE A 174 -0.94 7.19 5.89
C ILE A 174 -1.24 8.48 6.64
N GLY A 175 -0.98 8.48 7.95
CA GLY A 175 -1.26 9.61 8.82
C GLY A 175 -2.67 9.55 9.42
N GLY A 176 -3.16 10.72 9.84
CA GLY A 176 -4.43 10.80 10.55
C GLY A 176 -5.63 10.61 9.65
N GLY A 177 -6.70 10.04 10.21
CA GLY A 177 -7.97 9.87 9.51
C GLY A 177 -9.17 10.38 10.31
N GLY A 178 -10.26 10.61 9.60
CA GLY A 178 -11.55 11.03 10.15
C GLY A 178 -11.84 12.50 9.93
N LYS A 179 -12.82 13.04 10.69
CA LYS A 179 -13.40 14.36 10.41
C LYS A 179 -12.38 15.50 10.34
N SER A 180 -11.36 15.47 11.20
CA SER A 180 -10.31 16.50 11.25
C SER A 180 -9.18 16.29 10.23
N CYS A 181 -9.10 15.12 9.59
CA CYS A 181 -7.97 14.69 8.78
C CYS A 181 -8.41 14.27 7.37
N LYS A 182 -9.41 14.97 6.81
CA LYS A 182 -9.90 14.69 5.47
C LYS A 182 -10.24 13.20 5.28
N ARG A 183 -10.93 12.59 6.26
CA ARG A 183 -11.61 11.30 6.12
C ARG A 183 -10.61 10.13 5.98
N ALA A 184 -10.79 9.19 5.06
CA ALA A 184 -9.98 7.96 4.98
C ALA A 184 -9.47 7.60 3.56
N ASP A 185 -9.63 8.51 2.62
CA ASP A 185 -9.37 8.41 1.17
C ASP A 185 -7.94 8.78 0.76
N HIS A 186 -6.95 8.61 1.65
CA HIS A 186 -5.56 8.96 1.38
C HIS A 186 -4.59 7.84 1.75
N GLY A 187 -3.44 7.78 1.06
CA GLY A 187 -2.42 6.75 1.24
C GLY A 187 -2.31 5.88 -0.01
N ILE A 188 -2.37 4.55 0.17
CA ILE A 188 -2.23 3.54 -0.90
C ILE A 188 -3.53 2.74 -1.02
N GLY A 189 -3.95 2.52 -2.28
CA GLY A 189 -5.17 1.84 -2.65
C GLY A 189 -6.39 2.57 -2.10
N ILE A 190 -6.68 3.74 -2.66
CA ILE A 190 -7.67 4.68 -2.14
C ILE A 190 -8.97 4.66 -2.95
N THR A 191 -10.07 4.96 -2.29
CA THR A 191 -11.39 5.10 -2.91
C THR A 191 -12.22 6.19 -2.22
N GLU A 192 -13.07 6.85 -3.00
CA GLU A 192 -14.19 7.69 -2.53
C GLU A 192 -15.56 7.09 -2.94
N THR A 193 -15.59 5.88 -3.54
CA THR A 193 -16.76 5.38 -4.28
C THR A 193 -17.85 4.77 -3.40
N ASN A 194 -18.71 5.59 -2.76
CA ASN A 194 -19.92 5.15 -2.02
C ASN A 194 -19.71 4.07 -0.92
N ALA A 195 -18.51 3.54 -0.75
CA ALA A 195 -18.04 2.62 0.28
C ALA A 195 -16.52 2.44 0.17
N ALA A 196 -15.84 2.18 1.30
CA ALA A 196 -14.46 1.67 1.31
C ALA A 196 -14.37 0.24 0.73
N SER A 197 -14.46 0.12 -0.59
CA SER A 197 -14.40 -1.12 -1.35
C SER A 197 -13.65 -0.91 -2.67
N PHE A 198 -13.35 -1.99 -3.39
CA PHE A 198 -12.72 -1.92 -4.72
C PHE A 198 -13.72 -1.62 -5.86
N LEU A 199 -15.00 -1.39 -5.56
CA LEU A 199 -16.00 -1.24 -6.62
C LEU A 199 -16.05 0.21 -7.11
N ASP A 200 -15.43 0.47 -8.26
CA ASP A 200 -15.62 1.74 -8.97
C ASP A 200 -16.99 1.76 -9.70
N ASN A 201 -17.84 2.73 -9.34
CA ASN A 201 -19.16 2.93 -9.93
C ASN A 201 -19.14 3.84 -11.18
N GLY A 202 -17.95 4.26 -11.64
CA GLY A 202 -17.77 5.08 -12.85
C GLY A 202 -18.24 6.52 -12.67
N SER A 203 -18.20 7.05 -11.44
CA SER A 203 -18.58 8.42 -11.09
C SER A 203 -17.38 9.39 -11.10
N SER A 204 -17.61 10.65 -10.70
CA SER A 204 -16.52 11.61 -10.48
C SER A 204 -15.63 11.21 -9.30
N GLU A 205 -16.22 10.68 -8.23
CA GLU A 205 -15.52 9.93 -7.19
C GLU A 205 -15.05 8.61 -7.78
N THR A 206 -13.79 8.27 -7.55
CA THR A 206 -13.10 7.17 -8.21
C THR A 206 -12.04 6.57 -7.28
N GLU A 207 -11.14 5.79 -7.85
CA GLU A 207 -10.10 5.05 -7.16
C GLU A 207 -8.73 5.31 -7.77
N TYR A 208 -7.69 5.28 -6.94
CA TYR A 208 -6.30 5.41 -7.36
C TYR A 208 -5.39 4.47 -6.57
N ASP A 209 -4.27 4.07 -7.17
CA ASP A 209 -3.33 3.16 -6.54
C ASP A 209 -2.59 3.83 -5.37
N PHE A 210 -2.44 5.15 -5.42
CA PHE A 210 -2.09 5.98 -4.28
C PHE A 210 -2.54 7.43 -4.46
N GLY A 211 -2.62 8.19 -3.36
CA GLY A 211 -2.91 9.62 -3.40
C GLY A 211 -3.82 10.08 -2.28
N TYR A 212 -4.67 11.06 -2.57
CA TYR A 212 -5.66 11.62 -1.65
C TYR A 212 -6.84 12.16 -2.47
N ASN A 213 -8.04 12.23 -1.87
CA ASN A 213 -9.24 12.81 -2.47
C ASN A 213 -9.48 12.26 -3.89
N ALA A 214 -9.76 10.97 -3.97
CA ALA A 214 -9.84 10.21 -5.21
C ALA A 214 -10.99 10.69 -6.10
N ASN A 215 -10.70 11.70 -6.94
CA ASN A 215 -11.65 12.34 -7.83
C ASN A 215 -11.05 12.54 -9.22
N THR A 216 -11.83 12.26 -10.26
CA THR A 216 -11.41 12.38 -11.67
C THR A 216 -10.98 13.80 -12.08
N GLY A 217 -11.49 14.83 -11.39
CA GLY A 217 -11.10 16.23 -11.60
C GLY A 217 -9.79 16.64 -10.93
N ASN A 218 -9.24 15.81 -10.03
CA ASN A 218 -8.00 16.06 -9.30
C ASN A 218 -7.20 14.76 -9.15
N ALA A 219 -6.70 14.24 -10.27
CA ALA A 219 -5.90 13.03 -10.26
C ALA A 219 -4.60 13.25 -9.44
N PRO A 220 -4.25 12.31 -8.54
CA PRO A 220 -2.94 12.30 -7.90
C PRO A 220 -1.80 12.19 -8.93
N SER A 221 -0.57 12.41 -8.48
CA SER A 221 0.62 12.37 -9.32
C SER A 221 0.69 11.11 -10.19
N GLN A 222 0.96 11.32 -11.47
CA GLN A 222 1.28 10.29 -12.46
C GLN A 222 2.76 10.34 -12.89
N SER A 223 3.58 11.20 -12.26
CA SER A 223 4.99 11.37 -12.65
C SER A 223 5.95 10.43 -11.90
N TYR A 224 5.47 9.83 -10.82
CA TYR A 224 6.20 8.87 -10.01
C TYR A 224 5.23 7.84 -9.42
N SER A 225 5.80 6.82 -8.81
CA SER A 225 5.09 5.74 -8.12
C SER A 225 5.71 5.48 -6.76
N LEU A 226 4.95 4.81 -5.90
CA LEU A 226 5.39 4.43 -4.57
C LEU A 226 5.88 2.98 -4.57
N ASN A 227 7.13 2.78 -4.18
CA ASN A 227 7.69 1.45 -3.92
C ASN A 227 7.38 1.04 -2.49
N LEU A 228 6.91 -0.19 -2.32
CA LEU A 228 6.71 -0.83 -1.02
C LEU A 228 7.71 -1.96 -0.83
N TRP A 229 8.33 -1.94 0.35
CA TRP A 229 9.43 -2.79 0.71
C TRP A 229 9.16 -3.52 2.02
N ILE A 230 9.73 -4.71 2.20
CA ILE A 230 9.72 -5.42 3.49
C ILE A 230 11.13 -5.79 3.95
N ARG A 231 11.29 -6.02 5.25
CA ARG A 231 12.45 -6.66 5.87
C ARG A 231 12.04 -7.54 7.04
#